data_AF-A0A7X3T4Z7-F1
#
_entry.id   AF-A0A7X3T4Z7-F1
#
_cell.length_a   1.000
_cell.length_b   1.000
_cell.length_c   1.000
_cell.angle_alpha   90.00
_cell.angle_beta   90.00
_cell.angle_gamma   90.00
#
_symmetry.space_group_name_H-M   'P 1'
#
loop_
_entity.id
_entity.type
_entity.pdbx_description
1 polymer ?
#
loop_
_entity_poly.entity_id
_entity_poly.type
_entity_poly.pdbx_seq_one_letter_code
_entity_poly.pdbx_strand_id
1 'polypeptide(L)' 'MKLRKFTVKEFRSIWDSNAIEVDDKVTCLVGKNESGKTALLHALYRTN' A
#
# COMPACT_ATOMS: atom_id res chain seq x y z
N MET A 1 17.33 -0.71 -4.49
CA MET A 1 16.20 -0.19 -5.30
C MET A 1 15.33 0.69 -4.40
N LYS A 2 14.85 1.86 -4.86
CA LYS A 2 13.97 2.75 -4.06
C LYS A 2 12.54 2.67 -4.58
N LEU A 3 11.57 2.37 -3.72
CA LEU A 3 10.15 2.35 -4.08
C LEU A 3 9.66 3.79 -4.35
N ARG A 4 9.05 4.02 -5.50
CA ARG A 4 8.54 5.34 -5.93
C ARG A 4 7.03 5.41 -5.94
N LYS A 5 6.39 4.33 -6.37
CA LYS A 5 4.94 4.23 -6.56
C LYS A 5 4.54 2.77 -6.46
N PHE A 6 3.33 2.52 -5.99
CA PHE A 6 2.74 1.18 -6.03
C PHE A 6 1.23 1.22 -6.25
N THR A 7 0.69 0.07 -6.66
CA THR A 7 -0.74 -0.17 -6.79
C THR A 7 -1.03 -1.60 -6.34
N VAL A 8 -2.07 -1.77 -5.54
CA VAL A 8 -2.56 -3.06 -5.07
C VAL A 8 -3.98 -3.23 -5.57
N LYS A 9 -4.24 -4.34 -6.28
CA LYS A 9 -5.56 -4.70 -6.79
C LYS A 9 -5.92 -6.10 -6.33
N GLU A 10 -7.21 -6.30 -6.06
CA GLU A 10 -7.81 -7.61 -5.74
C GLU A 10 -7.03 -8.39 -4.65
N PHE A 11 -6.58 -7.70 -3.59
CA PHE A 11 -5.79 -8.29 -2.50
C PHE A 11 -6.46 -8.08 -1.14
N ARG A 12 -6.92 -9.18 -0.53
CA ARG A 12 -7.63 -9.17 0.75
C ARG A 12 -8.82 -8.19 0.70
N SER A 13 -8.83 -7.17 1.55
CA SER A 13 -9.88 -6.14 1.60
C SER A 13 -9.67 -4.99 0.61
N ILE A 14 -8.63 -5.03 -0.23
CA ILE A 14 -8.33 -3.99 -1.22
C ILE A 14 -8.84 -4.43 -2.59
N TRP A 15 -9.84 -3.75 -3.10
CA TRP A 15 -10.29 -3.90 -4.49
C TRP A 15 -9.32 -3.20 -5.46
N ASP A 16 -9.10 -1.90 -5.25
CA ASP A 16 -8.10 -1.10 -5.96
C ASP A 16 -7.61 0.01 -5.03
N SER A 17 -6.30 0.06 -4.76
CA SER A 17 -5.69 1.14 -3.97
C SER A 17 -5.53 2.44 -4.76
N ASN A 18 -5.74 2.39 -6.08
CA ASN A 18 -5.21 3.33 -7.05
C ASN A 18 -3.67 3.44 -6.95
N ALA A 19 -3.12 4.32 -7.77
CA ALA A 19 -1.74 4.75 -7.68
C ALA A 19 -1.46 5.44 -6.34
N ILE A 20 -0.57 4.88 -5.53
CA ILE A 20 -0.02 5.52 -4.33
C ILE A 20 1.42 5.92 -4.64
N GLU A 21 1.68 7.22 -4.67
CA GLU A 21 3.03 7.78 -4.75
C GLU A 21 3.70 7.69 -3.37
N VAL A 22 4.98 7.33 -3.35
CA VAL A 22 5.78 7.23 -2.12
C VAL A 22 6.63 8.48 -2.00
N ASP A 23 6.42 9.21 -0.90
CA ASP A 23 7.21 10.39 -0.54
C ASP A 23 8.69 10.04 -0.40
N ASP A 24 9.55 10.99 -0.76
CA ASP A 24 11.00 10.80 -0.77
C ASP A 24 11.60 10.57 0.62
N LYS A 25 10.95 11.06 1.67
CA LYS A 25 11.37 10.98 3.07
C LYS A 25 10.53 9.97 3.86
N VAL A 26 9.21 10.16 3.92
CA VAL A 26 8.31 9.31 4.73
C VAL A 26 6.88 9.32 4.20
N THR A 27 6.30 8.13 4.05
CA THR A 27 4.88 7.95 3.71
C THR A 27 4.18 7.27 4.88
N CYS A 28 3.10 7.89 5.39
CA CYS A 28 2.31 7.35 6.50
C CYS A 28 0.97 6.81 5.99
N LEU A 29 0.65 5.55 6.30
CA LEU A 29 -0.68 4.99 6.07
C LEU A 29 -1.56 5.25 7.29
N VAL A 30 -2.60 6.08 7.14
CA VAL A 30 -3.52 6.46 8.23
C VAL A 30 -4.96 6.13 7.89
N GLY A 31 -5.79 5.88 8.91
CA GLY A 31 -7.20 5.52 8.75
C GLY A 31 -7.72 4.64 9.88
N LYS A 32 -9.04 4.44 9.95
CA LYS A 32 -9.71 3.61 10.96
C LYS A 32 -9.19 2.16 10.98
N ASN A 33 -9.45 1.43 12.04
CA ASN A 33 -9.18 -0.01 12.06
C ASN A 33 -9.91 -0.70 10.88
N GLU A 34 -9.36 -1.84 10.43
CA GLU A 34 -9.88 -2.63 9.30
C GLU A 34 -9.90 -1.95 7.91
N SER A 35 -9.46 -0.69 7.78
CA SER A 35 -9.40 0.06 6.50
C SER A 35 -8.38 -0.45 5.47
N GLY A 36 -7.70 -1.57 5.71
CA GLY A 36 -6.78 -2.19 4.74
C GLY A 36 -5.33 -1.70 4.78
N LYS A 37 -4.94 -0.83 5.74
CA LYS A 37 -3.54 -0.38 5.89
C LYS A 37 -2.53 -1.53 5.99
N THR A 38 -2.80 -2.50 6.86
CA THR A 38 -1.96 -3.70 7.01
C THR A 38 -1.97 -4.57 5.76
N ALA A 39 -3.09 -4.61 5.02
CA ALA A 39 -3.17 -5.34 3.76
C ALA A 39 -2.26 -4.72 2.67
N LEU A 40 -2.16 -3.38 2.59
CA LEU A 40 -1.24 -2.70 1.67
C LEU A 40 0.22 -3.12 1.94
N LEU A 41 0.63 -3.12 3.21
CA LEU A 41 1.99 -3.54 3.61
C LEU A 41 2.26 -5.01 3.29
N HIS A 42 1.29 -5.90 3.52
CA HIS A 42 1.44 -7.32 3.15
C HIS A 42 1.50 -7.56 1.64
N ALA A 43 0.76 -6.78 0.85
CA ALA A 43 0.85 -6.87 -0.61
C ALA A 43 2.26 -6.47 -1.07
N LEU A 44 2.77 -5.33 -0.58
CA LEU A 44 4.11 -4.84 -0.90
C LEU A 44 5.19 -5.85 -0.50
N TYR A 45 5.09 -6.46 0.68
CA TYR A 45 6.02 -7.49 1.14
C TYR A 45 6.04 -8.74 0.23
N ARG A 46 4.96 -9.03 -0.49
CA ARG A 46 4.87 -10.17 -1.43
C ARG A 46 5.38 -9.86 -2.84
N THR A 47 5.70 -8.60 -3.14
CA THR A 47 6.11 -8.18 -4.50
C THR A 47 7.62 -8.29 -4.75
N ASN A 48 8.38 -8.94 -3.87
CA ASN A 48 9.77 -9.35 -4.08
C ASN A 48 10.10 -10.60 -3.26
#